data_AF-A0A0B1XZJ8-F1
#
_entry.id   AF-A0A0B1XZJ8-F1
#
_cell.length_a   1.000
_cell.length_b   1.000
_cell.length_c   1.000
_cell.angle_alpha   90.00
_cell.angle_beta   90.00
_cell.angle_gamma   90.00
#
_symmetry.space_group_name_H-M   'P 1'
#
loop_
_entity.id
_entity.type
_entity.pdbx_description
1 polymer ?
#
loop_
_entity_poly.entity_id
_entity_poly.type
_entity_poly.pdbx_seq_one_letter_code
_entity_poly.pdbx_strand_id
1 'polypeptide(L)'
;MAWIQAQDSRAGPGSVVDVLQAEVVAAHRHAGTDALEVRELARDSLLAMGPGTEAIPEVFRDWRLLRSTLVAQQQKAREITAISRWRAMDVDGTRVADWMDKPLRHSDEAARMLQLLRGNLTKEIATRGDRRISDPATVADTFISEIVRGGQAINRRNSPSPAIQTLVNAGMDLEDIDPSITLAEATNLLTFHKRLAIVAKTSGLPLQELKRTVTQNRLPVTVIQECMRLYAHDQPERKGSELNDVHLLCLAPYADVTYVDKRTLESVRRAKGKNAVFAELVEHVGKAGSYSEILATLTTL
;
A
#
# COMPACT_ATOMS: atom_id res chain seq x y z
N MET A 1 -9.58 -14.39 22.26
CA MET A 1 -9.58 -13.63 20.98
C MET A 1 -8.16 -13.60 20.46
N ALA A 2 -7.98 -13.45 19.15
CA ALA A 2 -6.67 -13.27 18.55
C ALA A 2 -6.57 -11.86 17.93
N TRP A 3 -5.38 -11.27 17.94
CA TRP A 3 -5.08 -10.01 17.27
C TRP A 3 -3.66 -10.04 16.71
N ILE A 4 -3.38 -9.15 15.75
CA ILE A 4 -2.02 -8.99 15.22
C ILE A 4 -1.14 -8.47 16.34
N GLN A 5 -0.03 -9.14 16.59
CA GLN A 5 0.95 -8.72 17.57
C GLN A 5 1.73 -7.51 17.03
N ALA A 6 1.63 -6.37 17.72
CA ALA A 6 2.51 -5.25 17.45
C ALA A 6 3.92 -5.53 18.00
N GLN A 7 4.94 -5.00 17.33
CA GLN A 7 6.32 -5.08 17.83
C GLN A 7 6.50 -4.34 19.17
N ASP A 8 5.89 -3.16 19.32
CA ASP A 8 5.81 -2.46 20.61
C ASP A 8 4.53 -2.92 21.33
N SER A 9 4.70 -3.67 22.42
CA SER A 9 3.59 -4.17 23.24
C SER A 9 2.72 -3.05 23.84
N ARG A 10 3.20 -1.81 23.83
CA ARG A 10 2.45 -0.62 24.28
C ARG A 10 1.61 0.02 23.17
N ALA A 11 1.80 -0.39 21.91
CA ALA A 11 1.08 0.15 20.76
C ALA A 11 -0.32 -0.47 20.56
N GLY A 12 -0.64 -1.56 21.27
CA GLY A 12 -1.92 -2.27 21.15
C GLY A 12 -1.93 -3.23 19.97
N PRO A 13 -3.09 -3.43 19.30
CA PRO A 13 -3.16 -4.33 18.16
C PRO A 13 -2.29 -3.84 17.00
N GLY A 14 -1.53 -4.76 16.43
CA GLY A 14 -0.68 -4.52 15.28
C GLY A 14 -1.47 -4.18 14.01
N SER A 15 -0.73 -3.60 13.07
CA SER A 15 -1.21 -3.12 11.78
C SER A 15 -0.74 -4.01 10.64
N VAL A 16 -1.13 -3.67 9.41
CA VAL A 16 -0.60 -4.33 8.20
C VAL A 16 0.94 -4.19 8.08
N VAL A 17 1.55 -3.20 8.74
CA VAL A 17 3.02 -3.05 8.77
C VAL A 17 3.65 -4.16 9.60
N ASP A 18 3.02 -4.57 10.71
CA ASP A 18 3.49 -5.68 11.54
C ASP A 18 3.37 -7.02 10.81
N VAL A 19 2.31 -7.19 9.99
CA VAL A 19 2.16 -8.34 9.08
C VAL A 19 3.29 -8.37 8.05
N LEU A 20 3.52 -7.25 7.37
CA LEU A 20 4.62 -7.13 6.41
C LEU A 20 5.97 -7.45 7.07
N GLN A 21 6.20 -6.96 8.29
CA GLN A 21 7.43 -7.21 9.01
C GLN A 21 7.62 -8.71 9.29
N ALA A 22 6.60 -9.40 9.78
CA ALA A 22 6.66 -10.85 10.01
C ALA A 22 7.00 -11.62 8.72
N GLU A 23 6.33 -11.28 7.61
CA GLU A 23 6.58 -11.89 6.29
C GLU A 23 7.99 -11.62 5.78
N VAL A 24 8.48 -10.38 5.88
CA VAL A 24 9.84 -10.01 5.45
C VAL A 24 10.89 -10.75 6.28
N VAL A 25 10.72 -10.82 7.61
CA VAL A 25 11.64 -11.54 8.50
C VAL A 25 11.65 -13.03 8.16
N ALA A 26 10.49 -13.64 7.90
CA ALA A 26 10.38 -15.03 7.48
C ALA A 26 11.06 -15.27 6.12
N ALA A 27 10.74 -14.46 5.11
CA ALA A 27 11.30 -14.57 3.76
C ALA A 27 12.82 -14.34 3.70
N HIS A 28 13.33 -13.48 4.61
CA HIS A 28 14.75 -13.22 4.75
C HIS A 28 15.51 -14.38 5.40
N ARG A 29 14.97 -14.94 6.50
CA ARG A 29 15.59 -16.07 7.22
C ARG A 29 15.58 -17.37 6.41
N HIS A 30 14.55 -17.56 5.58
CA HIS A 30 14.37 -18.75 4.77
C HIS A 30 14.46 -18.38 3.29
N ALA A 31 15.69 -18.33 2.76
CA ALA A 31 15.91 -18.01 1.35
C ALA A 31 15.29 -19.09 0.45
N GLY A 32 14.63 -18.65 -0.63
CA GLY A 32 14.04 -19.55 -1.62
C GLY A 32 12.59 -19.97 -1.36
N THR A 33 12.01 -19.63 -0.21
CA THR A 33 10.61 -19.96 0.08
C THR A 33 9.63 -19.14 -0.75
N ASP A 34 8.52 -19.74 -1.17
CA ASP A 34 7.47 -19.01 -1.88
C ASP A 34 6.51 -18.26 -0.92
N ALA A 35 5.50 -17.59 -1.46
CA ALA A 35 4.56 -16.81 -0.65
C ALA A 35 3.71 -17.66 0.33
N LEU A 36 3.38 -18.90 -0.04
CA LEU A 36 2.58 -19.79 0.81
C LEU A 36 3.43 -20.35 1.95
N GLU A 37 4.69 -20.67 1.67
CA GLU A 37 5.65 -21.06 2.71
C GLU A 37 5.98 -19.90 3.64
N VAL A 38 6.16 -18.67 3.12
CA VAL A 38 6.35 -17.46 3.93
C VAL A 38 5.14 -17.21 4.85
N ARG A 39 3.91 -17.41 4.35
CA ARG A 39 2.69 -17.33 5.18
C ARG A 39 2.79 -18.27 6.38
N GLU A 40 3.15 -19.53 6.17
CA GLU A 40 3.24 -20.48 7.28
C GLU A 40 4.33 -20.11 8.28
N LEU A 41 5.50 -19.67 7.79
CA LEU A 41 6.61 -19.25 8.66
C LEU A 41 6.30 -17.96 9.44
N ALA A 42 5.52 -17.04 8.88
CA ALA A 42 5.16 -15.78 9.53
C ALA A 42 4.07 -15.97 10.60
N ARG A 43 3.17 -16.94 10.42
CA ARG A 43 1.98 -17.19 11.26
C ARG A 43 2.30 -17.23 12.74
N ASP A 44 3.34 -17.96 13.14
CA ASP A 44 3.72 -18.18 14.54
C ASP A 44 4.13 -16.90 15.28
N SER A 45 4.63 -15.91 14.55
CA SER A 45 5.08 -14.63 15.10
C SER A 45 4.05 -13.52 15.00
N LEU A 46 2.96 -13.76 14.29
CA LEU A 46 2.02 -12.72 13.88
C LEU A 46 0.85 -12.54 14.86
N LEU A 47 0.37 -13.63 15.47
CA LEU A 47 -0.87 -13.63 16.25
C LEU A 47 -0.59 -13.73 17.74
N ALA A 48 -1.10 -12.75 18.49
CA ALA A 48 -1.24 -12.83 19.93
C ALA A 48 -2.65 -13.34 20.28
N MET A 49 -2.73 -14.19 21.31
CA MET A 49 -4.00 -14.75 21.80
C MET A 49 -4.21 -14.40 23.27
N GLY A 50 -5.43 -13.99 23.61
CA GLY A 50 -5.81 -13.70 24.99
C GLY A 50 -7.21 -13.07 25.14
N PRO A 51 -7.55 -12.63 26.36
CA PRO A 51 -8.68 -11.74 26.61
C PRO A 51 -8.55 -10.42 25.84
N GLY A 52 -9.66 -9.86 25.37
CA GLY A 52 -9.64 -8.56 24.65
C GLY A 52 -9.10 -7.40 25.47
N THR A 53 -9.19 -7.50 26.79
CA THR A 53 -8.62 -6.52 27.72
C THR A 53 -7.10 -6.48 27.68
N GLU A 54 -6.44 -7.54 27.22
CA GLU A 54 -4.98 -7.58 27.05
C GLU A 54 -4.55 -7.01 25.69
N ALA A 55 -5.44 -7.02 24.70
CA ALA A 55 -5.17 -6.43 23.38
C ALA A 55 -5.09 -4.89 23.42
N ILE A 56 -5.73 -4.26 24.42
CA ILE A 56 -5.84 -2.80 24.55
C ILE A 56 -5.02 -2.32 25.75
N PRO A 57 -3.83 -1.72 25.52
CA PRO A 57 -3.02 -1.08 26.55
C PRO A 57 -3.83 -0.10 27.41
N GLU A 58 -3.46 0.02 28.69
CA GLU A 58 -4.20 0.89 29.63
C GLU A 58 -4.28 2.35 29.17
N VAL A 59 -3.24 2.85 28.50
CA VAL A 59 -3.18 4.20 27.93
C VAL A 59 -4.29 4.46 26.89
N PHE A 60 -4.86 3.41 26.28
CA PHE A 60 -5.93 3.50 25.30
C PHE A 60 -7.33 3.21 25.86
N ARG A 61 -7.47 2.95 27.16
CA ARG A 61 -8.79 2.72 27.78
C ARG A 61 -9.72 3.93 27.60
N ASP A 62 -9.18 5.14 27.63
CA ASP A 62 -9.92 6.32 27.17
C ASP A 62 -9.70 6.57 25.68
N TRP A 63 -10.35 5.76 24.84
CA TRP A 63 -10.27 5.86 23.38
C TRP A 63 -10.65 7.24 22.83
N ARG A 64 -11.39 8.06 23.60
CA ARG A 64 -11.79 9.42 23.19
C ARG A 64 -10.57 10.32 22.97
N LEU A 65 -9.46 10.04 23.67
CA LEU A 65 -8.18 10.73 23.47
C LEU A 65 -7.59 10.48 22.07
N LEU A 66 -7.92 9.36 21.44
CA LEU A 66 -7.46 9.01 20.09
C LEU A 66 -8.33 9.61 18.99
N ARG A 67 -9.49 10.20 19.33
CA ARG A 67 -10.50 10.60 18.34
C ARG A 67 -9.94 11.56 17.29
N SER A 68 -9.18 12.57 17.71
CA SER A 68 -8.57 13.55 16.78
C SER A 68 -7.59 12.86 15.83
N THR A 69 -6.73 11.98 16.34
CA THR A 69 -5.77 11.21 15.55
C THR A 69 -6.46 10.26 14.57
N LEU A 70 -7.49 9.54 15.01
CA LEU A 70 -8.26 8.63 14.16
C LEU A 70 -9.02 9.39 13.06
N VAL A 71 -9.59 10.55 13.38
CA VAL A 71 -10.23 11.43 12.39
C VAL A 71 -9.21 11.93 11.37
N ALA A 72 -8.02 12.35 11.81
CA ALA A 72 -6.94 12.78 10.91
C ALA A 72 -6.45 11.64 10.00
N GLN A 73 -6.27 10.42 10.55
CA GLN A 73 -5.92 9.25 9.75
C GLN A 73 -7.00 8.89 8.73
N GLN A 74 -8.27 8.95 9.13
CA GLN A 74 -9.38 8.70 8.22
C GLN A 74 -9.45 9.75 7.10
N GLN A 75 -9.20 11.01 7.42
CA GLN A 75 -9.10 12.07 6.43
C GLN A 75 -7.96 11.81 5.44
N LYS A 76 -6.78 11.44 5.95
CA LYS A 76 -5.62 11.11 5.11
C LYS A 76 -5.88 9.90 4.21
N ALA A 77 -6.56 8.88 4.71
CA ALA A 77 -6.93 7.71 3.91
C ALA A 77 -7.85 8.09 2.73
N ARG A 78 -8.81 9.00 2.93
CA ARG A 78 -9.66 9.51 1.84
C ARG A 78 -8.84 10.21 0.76
N GLU A 79 -7.93 11.08 1.17
CA GLU A 79 -7.04 11.81 0.25
C GLU A 79 -6.16 10.85 -0.56
N ILE A 80 -5.52 9.89 0.12
CA ILE A 80 -4.68 8.87 -0.52
C ILE A 80 -5.52 8.06 -1.52
N THR A 81 -6.68 7.55 -1.12
CA THR A 81 -7.52 6.75 -2.01
C THR A 81 -7.99 7.55 -3.23
N ALA A 82 -8.35 8.83 -3.05
CA ALA A 82 -8.77 9.69 -4.16
C ALA A 82 -7.67 9.90 -5.21
N ILE A 83 -6.41 10.01 -4.79
CA ILE A 83 -5.26 10.25 -5.68
C ILE A 83 -4.65 8.94 -6.20
N SER A 84 -4.68 7.85 -5.44
CA SER A 84 -3.91 6.61 -5.69
C SER A 84 -4.12 5.98 -7.06
N ARG A 85 -5.33 6.11 -7.63
CA ARG A 85 -5.70 5.59 -8.95
C ARG A 85 -5.64 6.63 -10.06
N TRP A 86 -5.28 7.87 -9.73
CA TRP A 86 -5.13 8.90 -10.74
C TRP A 86 -3.90 8.62 -11.61
N ARG A 87 -4.10 8.70 -12.92
CA ARG A 87 -3.03 8.59 -13.92
C ARG A 87 -2.89 9.95 -14.59
N ALA A 88 -1.95 10.74 -14.06
CA ALA A 88 -1.66 12.09 -14.54
C ALA A 88 -1.29 12.11 -16.03
N MET A 89 -0.53 11.09 -16.44
CA MET A 89 -0.05 10.85 -17.79
C MET A 89 -0.12 9.34 -18.02
N ASP A 90 -0.57 8.90 -19.19
CA ASP A 90 -0.56 7.48 -19.56
C ASP A 90 0.86 7.05 -19.93
N VAL A 91 1.71 6.92 -18.90
CA VAL A 91 3.15 6.67 -19.03
C VAL A 91 3.58 5.41 -18.30
N ASP A 92 2.65 4.76 -17.62
CA ASP A 92 2.88 3.55 -16.84
C ASP A 92 3.58 2.46 -17.66
N GLY A 93 3.20 2.30 -18.94
CA GLY A 93 3.77 1.30 -19.85
C GLY A 93 5.04 1.72 -20.58
N THR A 94 5.54 2.95 -20.37
CA THR A 94 6.78 3.42 -21.02
C THR A 94 8.02 2.95 -20.25
N ARG A 95 9.09 2.59 -20.95
CA ARG A 95 10.33 2.12 -20.30
C ARG A 95 11.08 3.29 -19.66
N VAL A 96 11.83 2.98 -18.61
CA VAL A 96 12.70 3.97 -17.96
C VAL A 96 13.71 4.55 -18.96
N ALA A 97 14.31 3.71 -19.81
CA ALA A 97 15.23 4.14 -20.86
C ALA A 97 14.64 5.21 -21.79
N ASP A 98 13.38 5.06 -22.19
CA ASP A 98 12.69 6.00 -23.10
C ASP A 98 12.52 7.40 -22.49
N TRP A 99 12.68 7.53 -21.17
CA TRP A 99 12.64 8.79 -20.44
C TRP A 99 14.00 9.39 -20.18
N MET A 100 15.07 8.61 -20.24
CA MET A 100 16.43 9.09 -19.99
C MET A 100 16.88 10.12 -21.03
N ASP A 101 16.41 9.95 -22.27
CA ASP A 101 16.79 10.78 -23.41
C ASP A 101 15.81 11.93 -23.68
N LYS A 102 14.73 12.05 -22.89
CA LYS A 102 13.74 13.11 -23.11
C LYS A 102 14.27 14.47 -22.66
N PRO A 103 14.20 15.49 -23.51
CA PRO A 103 14.60 16.83 -23.12
C PRO A 103 13.70 17.36 -22.01
N LEU A 104 14.28 18.15 -21.11
CA LEU A 104 13.52 18.88 -20.12
C LEU A 104 12.62 19.90 -20.83
N ARG A 105 11.36 20.00 -20.39
CA ARG A 105 10.45 21.04 -20.84
C ARG A 105 10.95 22.43 -20.40
N HIS A 106 10.67 23.45 -21.21
CA HIS A 106 10.87 24.83 -20.82
C HIS A 106 9.99 25.19 -19.61
N SER A 107 10.43 26.14 -18.77
CA SER A 107 9.76 26.50 -17.51
C SER A 107 8.29 26.85 -17.70
N ASP A 108 7.97 27.60 -18.76
CA ASP A 108 6.62 28.10 -19.02
C ASP A 108 5.70 26.98 -19.48
N GLU A 109 6.23 26.04 -20.27
CA GLU A 109 5.51 24.84 -20.67
C GLU A 109 5.25 23.92 -19.46
N ALA A 110 6.27 23.71 -18.62
CA ALA A 110 6.13 22.93 -17.40
C ALA A 110 5.09 23.53 -16.43
N ALA A 111 5.10 24.85 -16.25
CA ALA A 111 4.13 25.55 -15.41
C ALA A 111 2.69 25.39 -15.92
N ARG A 112 2.46 25.60 -17.23
CA ARG A 112 1.15 25.36 -17.85
C ARG A 112 0.70 23.91 -17.69
N MET A 113 1.62 22.97 -17.84
CA MET A 113 1.33 21.55 -17.72
C MET A 113 0.93 21.18 -16.29
N LEU A 114 1.68 21.65 -15.30
CA LEU A 114 1.35 21.46 -13.88
C LEU A 114 -0.01 22.07 -13.52
N GLN A 115 -0.36 23.24 -14.07
CA GLN A 115 -1.67 23.85 -13.87
C GLN A 115 -2.80 23.02 -14.47
N LEU A 116 -2.60 22.45 -15.66
CA LEU A 116 -3.60 21.55 -16.27
C LEU A 116 -3.74 20.26 -15.45
N LEU A 117 -2.63 19.66 -15.01
CA LEU A 117 -2.62 18.47 -14.17
C LEU A 117 -3.37 18.71 -12.85
N ARG A 118 -3.11 19.85 -12.20
CA ARG A 118 -3.86 20.30 -11.02
C ARG A 118 -5.36 20.37 -11.31
N GLY A 119 -5.77 21.06 -12.37
CA GLY A 119 -7.18 21.20 -12.73
C GLY A 119 -7.87 19.86 -13.04
N ASN A 120 -7.18 18.94 -13.70
CA ASN A 120 -7.68 17.60 -13.97
C ASN A 120 -7.80 16.76 -12.70
N LEU A 121 -6.81 16.81 -11.82
CA LEU A 121 -6.85 16.11 -10.53
C LEU A 121 -7.98 16.65 -9.64
N THR A 122 -8.18 17.97 -9.56
CA THR A 122 -9.30 18.55 -8.82
C THR A 122 -10.64 18.03 -9.31
N LYS A 123 -10.85 17.97 -10.64
CA LYS A 123 -12.09 17.42 -11.24
C LYS A 123 -12.25 15.93 -10.96
N GLU A 124 -11.18 15.15 -11.05
CA GLU A 124 -11.18 13.72 -10.75
C GLU A 124 -11.56 13.47 -9.28
N ILE A 125 -10.94 14.18 -8.34
CA ILE A 125 -11.27 14.07 -6.90
C ILE A 125 -12.72 14.50 -6.64
N ALA A 126 -13.19 15.60 -7.24
CA ALA A 126 -14.56 16.07 -7.06
C ALA A 126 -15.61 15.08 -7.61
N THR A 127 -15.28 14.39 -8.70
CA THR A 127 -16.23 13.49 -9.39
C THR A 127 -16.19 12.08 -8.82
N ARG A 128 -15.00 11.59 -8.49
CA ARG A 128 -14.74 10.18 -8.16
C ARG A 128 -14.16 9.97 -6.76
N GLY A 129 -13.69 11.01 -6.08
CA GLY A 129 -13.19 10.90 -4.71
C GLY A 129 -14.31 10.66 -3.71
N ASP A 130 -13.92 10.34 -2.48
CA ASP A 130 -14.85 10.20 -1.35
C ASP A 130 -15.61 11.52 -1.13
N ARG A 131 -16.94 11.48 -1.11
CA ARG A 131 -17.79 12.68 -0.99
C ARG A 131 -17.56 13.49 0.29
N ARG A 132 -16.87 12.92 1.29
CA ARG A 132 -16.50 13.60 2.53
C ARG A 132 -15.25 14.47 2.40
N ILE A 133 -14.58 14.45 1.25
CA ILE A 133 -13.53 15.42 0.92
C ILE A 133 -14.23 16.75 0.63
N SER A 134 -14.13 17.70 1.56
CA SER A 134 -14.81 19.00 1.46
C SER A 134 -14.16 19.93 0.44
N ASP A 135 -12.85 19.81 0.23
CA ASP A 135 -12.09 20.67 -0.69
C ASP A 135 -11.16 19.84 -1.59
N PRO A 136 -11.67 19.37 -2.75
CA PRO A 136 -10.87 18.69 -3.76
C PRO A 136 -9.67 19.49 -4.27
N ALA A 137 -9.76 20.83 -4.29
CA ALA A 137 -8.70 21.69 -4.81
C ALA A 137 -7.51 21.70 -3.86
N THR A 138 -7.73 21.85 -2.55
CA THR A 138 -6.65 21.78 -1.55
C THR A 138 -5.89 20.45 -1.58
N VAL A 139 -6.60 19.33 -1.79
CA VAL A 139 -5.98 18.00 -1.92
C VAL A 139 -5.09 17.92 -3.18
N ALA A 140 -5.60 18.40 -4.33
CA ALA A 140 -4.82 18.46 -5.56
C ALA A 140 -3.61 19.40 -5.43
N ASP A 141 -3.76 20.54 -4.77
CA ASP A 141 -2.71 21.54 -4.56
C ASP A 141 -1.57 20.99 -3.73
N THR A 142 -1.90 20.28 -2.66
CA THR A 142 -0.93 19.63 -1.78
C THR A 142 -0.12 18.62 -2.58
N PHE A 143 -0.78 17.77 -3.37
CA PHE A 143 -0.10 16.76 -4.19
C PHE A 143 0.79 17.37 -5.28
N ILE A 144 0.29 18.36 -6.03
CA ILE A 144 1.07 19.02 -7.09
C ILE A 144 2.25 19.79 -6.50
N SER A 145 2.09 20.39 -5.32
CA SER A 145 3.19 21.08 -4.62
C SER A 145 4.33 20.11 -4.24
N GLU A 146 4.01 18.88 -3.85
CA GLU A 146 5.01 17.83 -3.61
C GLU A 146 5.76 17.45 -4.90
N ILE A 147 5.05 17.33 -6.02
CA ILE A 147 5.67 17.08 -7.34
C ILE A 147 6.61 18.23 -7.73
N VAL A 148 6.18 19.48 -7.56
CA VAL A 148 6.99 20.68 -7.87
C VAL A 148 8.26 20.70 -7.03
N ARG A 149 8.14 20.44 -5.73
CA ARG A 149 9.28 20.39 -4.82
C ARG A 149 10.28 19.31 -5.24
N GLY A 150 9.79 18.13 -5.64
CA GLY A 150 10.63 17.05 -6.18
C GLY A 150 11.36 17.46 -7.46
N GLY A 151 10.67 18.13 -8.39
CA GLY A 151 11.26 18.61 -9.65
C GLY A 151 12.30 19.73 -9.46
N GLN A 152 12.15 20.59 -8.46
CA GLN A 152 13.11 21.64 -8.13
C GLN A 152 14.43 21.09 -7.56
N ALA A 153 14.39 19.92 -6.93
CA ALA A 153 15.57 19.25 -6.38
C ALA A 153 16.46 18.56 -7.43
N ILE A 154 16.07 18.58 -8.71
CA ILE A 154 16.83 17.98 -9.82
C ILE A 154 17.98 18.92 -10.22
N ASN A 155 19.22 18.47 -9.98
CA ASN A 155 20.43 19.14 -10.45
C ASN A 155 20.64 18.90 -11.96
N ARG A 156 20.33 19.93 -12.74
CA ARG A 156 20.34 19.92 -14.22
C ARG A 156 21.74 19.91 -14.85
N ARG A 157 22.82 20.01 -14.06
CA ARG A 157 24.19 20.21 -14.58
C ARG A 157 25.08 18.96 -14.49
N ASN A 158 24.65 17.90 -13.82
CA ASN A 158 25.45 16.69 -13.60
C ASN A 158 24.72 15.44 -14.08
N SER A 159 25.47 14.42 -14.51
CA SER A 159 24.98 13.05 -14.60
C SER A 159 24.56 12.55 -13.19
N PRO A 160 23.48 11.77 -13.06
CA PRO A 160 22.71 11.10 -14.12
C PRO A 160 21.59 11.97 -14.74
N SER A 161 20.90 11.44 -15.76
CA SER A 161 19.81 12.16 -16.44
C SER A 161 18.68 12.57 -15.47
N PRO A 162 17.90 13.63 -15.78
CA PRO A 162 16.83 14.09 -14.90
C PRO A 162 15.78 13.03 -14.52
N ALA A 163 15.51 12.07 -15.41
CA ALA A 163 14.60 10.95 -15.13
C ALA A 163 15.18 10.04 -14.02
N ILE A 164 16.46 9.68 -14.13
CA ILE A 164 17.18 8.89 -13.12
C ILE A 164 17.25 9.66 -11.80
N GLN A 165 17.57 10.95 -11.86
CA GLN A 165 17.63 11.78 -10.66
C GLN A 165 16.28 11.93 -9.96
N THR A 166 15.17 11.89 -10.71
CA THR A 166 13.83 11.84 -10.12
C THR A 166 13.61 10.57 -9.30
N LEU A 167 14.00 9.40 -9.83
CA LEU A 167 13.90 8.12 -9.12
C LEU A 167 14.82 8.10 -7.88
N VAL A 168 16.05 8.61 -8.01
CA VAL A 168 17.00 8.73 -6.89
C VAL A 168 16.48 9.66 -5.81
N ASN A 169 16.01 10.86 -6.18
CA ASN A 169 15.43 11.81 -5.23
C ASN A 169 14.16 11.26 -4.58
N ALA A 170 13.43 10.37 -5.26
CA ALA A 170 12.28 9.68 -4.69
C ALA A 170 12.67 8.56 -3.72
N GLY A 171 13.95 8.17 -3.67
CA GLY A 171 14.53 7.21 -2.74
C GLY A 171 14.98 5.87 -3.34
N MET A 172 15.14 5.78 -4.67
CA MET A 172 15.71 4.59 -5.33
C MET A 172 17.24 4.66 -5.34
N ASP A 173 17.93 3.54 -5.08
CA ASP A 173 19.39 3.51 -5.24
C ASP A 173 19.73 3.43 -6.74
N LEU A 174 20.83 4.05 -7.14
CA LEU A 174 21.22 4.11 -8.56
C LEU A 174 21.40 2.71 -9.17
N GLU A 175 21.88 1.76 -8.39
CA GLU A 175 22.09 0.37 -8.78
C GLU A 175 20.79 -0.45 -8.94
N ASP A 176 19.70 0.01 -8.32
CA ASP A 176 18.38 -0.63 -8.43
C ASP A 176 17.61 -0.18 -9.69
N ILE A 177 18.11 0.84 -10.40
CA ILE A 177 17.43 1.41 -11.57
C ILE A 177 17.74 0.56 -12.80
N ASP A 178 16.79 -0.29 -13.18
CA ASP A 178 16.80 -1.02 -14.44
C ASP A 178 16.20 -0.14 -15.56
N PRO A 179 16.94 0.22 -16.62
CA PRO A 179 16.40 0.99 -17.74
C PRO A 179 15.35 0.23 -18.57
N SER A 180 15.33 -1.11 -18.50
CA SER A 180 14.47 -1.96 -19.32
C SER A 180 13.04 -2.09 -18.81
N ILE A 181 12.83 -1.90 -17.50
CA ILE A 181 11.50 -1.97 -16.87
C ILE A 181 10.67 -0.73 -17.19
N THR A 182 9.37 -0.87 -17.04
CA THR A 182 8.40 0.21 -17.18
C THR A 182 8.43 1.16 -15.98
N LEU A 183 7.95 2.41 -16.16
CA LEU A 183 7.80 3.36 -15.05
C LEU A 183 6.86 2.84 -13.95
N ALA A 184 5.84 2.07 -14.31
CA ALA A 184 4.96 1.42 -13.34
C ALA A 184 5.72 0.40 -12.48
N GLU A 185 6.52 -0.46 -13.10
CA GLU A 185 7.37 -1.43 -12.40
C GLU A 185 8.40 -0.74 -11.50
N ALA A 186 9.06 0.33 -11.99
CA ALA A 186 10.00 1.10 -11.19
C ALA A 186 9.32 1.76 -9.97
N THR A 187 8.10 2.29 -10.14
CA THR A 187 7.34 2.89 -9.03
C THR A 187 6.89 1.84 -8.01
N ASN A 188 6.51 0.64 -8.47
CA ASN A 188 6.20 -0.48 -7.60
C ASN A 188 7.44 -0.93 -6.81
N LEU A 189 8.59 -1.04 -7.47
CA LEU A 189 9.87 -1.37 -6.84
C LEU A 189 10.27 -0.32 -5.79
N LEU A 190 10.16 0.97 -6.11
CA LEU A 190 10.40 2.06 -5.15
C LEU A 190 9.52 1.95 -3.92
N THR A 191 8.22 1.71 -4.12
CA THR A 191 7.25 1.57 -3.02
C THR A 191 7.63 0.39 -2.13
N PHE A 192 8.05 -0.72 -2.73
CA PHE A 192 8.52 -1.89 -2.01
C PHE A 192 9.82 -1.61 -1.23
N HIS A 193 10.82 -0.95 -1.82
CA HIS A 193 12.05 -0.57 -1.14
C HIS A 193 11.80 0.36 0.06
N LYS A 194 10.87 1.31 -0.06
CA LYS A 194 10.46 2.15 1.07
C LYS A 194 9.85 1.35 2.22
N ARG A 195 9.05 0.33 1.89
CA ARG A 195 8.47 -0.57 2.89
C ARG A 195 9.53 -1.47 3.54
N LEU A 196 10.47 -2.01 2.76
CA LEU A 196 11.62 -2.72 3.29
C LEU A 196 12.48 -1.83 4.21
N ALA A 197 12.65 -0.55 3.88
CA ALA A 197 13.39 0.39 4.74
C ALA A 197 12.71 0.60 6.11
N ILE A 198 11.37 0.63 6.15
CA ILE A 198 10.61 0.67 7.42
C ILE A 198 10.90 -0.60 8.22
N VAL A 199 10.77 -1.78 7.59
CA VAL A 199 11.00 -3.08 8.26
C VAL A 199 12.46 -3.26 8.71
N ALA A 200 13.42 -2.85 7.87
CA ALA A 200 14.85 -2.87 8.19
C ALA A 200 15.12 -2.10 9.48
N LYS A 201 14.55 -0.89 9.58
CA LYS A 201 14.70 -0.02 10.74
C LYS A 201 14.06 -0.63 12.00
N THR A 202 12.85 -1.19 11.89
CA THR A 202 12.14 -1.73 13.06
C THR A 202 12.68 -3.09 13.52
N SER A 203 13.20 -3.90 12.59
CA SER A 203 13.74 -5.24 12.87
C SER A 203 15.25 -5.24 13.14
N GLY A 204 15.93 -4.10 12.97
CA GLY A 204 17.39 -4.01 13.07
C GLY A 204 18.13 -4.80 11.99
N LEU A 205 17.52 -4.99 10.81
CA LEU A 205 18.08 -5.78 9.71
C LEU A 205 18.76 -4.88 8.66
N PRO A 206 19.83 -5.35 7.98
CA PRO A 206 20.48 -4.57 6.93
C PRO A 206 19.59 -4.41 5.69
N LEU A 207 19.25 -3.16 5.34
CA LEU A 207 18.36 -2.89 4.19
C LEU A 207 18.87 -3.49 2.87
N GLN A 208 20.16 -3.37 2.59
CA GLN A 208 20.73 -3.89 1.34
C GLN A 208 20.62 -5.41 1.24
N GLU A 209 20.71 -6.10 2.37
CA GLU A 209 20.51 -7.54 2.41
C GLU A 209 19.04 -7.91 2.17
N LEU A 210 18.10 -7.14 2.74
CA LEU A 210 16.67 -7.34 2.48
C LEU A 210 16.32 -7.14 1.01
N LYS A 211 16.82 -6.08 0.37
CA LYS A 211 16.59 -5.82 -1.07
C LYS A 211 17.02 -6.99 -1.95
N ARG A 212 18.16 -7.62 -1.61
CA ARG A 212 18.71 -8.75 -2.35
C ARG A 212 17.95 -10.06 -2.11
N THR A 213 17.46 -10.27 -0.90
CA THR A 213 16.92 -11.58 -0.46
C THR A 213 15.40 -11.65 -0.51
N VAL A 214 14.70 -10.54 -0.35
CA VAL A 214 13.24 -10.50 -0.23
C VAL A 214 12.64 -9.85 -1.47
N THR A 215 11.82 -10.61 -2.21
CA THR A 215 11.15 -10.14 -3.43
C THR A 215 9.65 -9.99 -3.23
N GLN A 216 9.02 -9.10 -3.99
CA GLN A 216 7.60 -8.75 -3.87
C GLN A 216 6.66 -9.96 -3.97
N ASN A 217 6.96 -10.90 -4.87
CA ASN A 217 6.16 -12.09 -5.12
C ASN A 217 6.24 -13.15 -4.01
N ARG A 218 7.17 -13.01 -3.06
CA ARG A 218 7.33 -13.93 -1.92
C ARG A 218 6.56 -13.48 -0.68
N LEU A 219 5.98 -12.28 -0.68
CA LEU A 219 5.29 -11.73 0.49
C LEU A 219 3.77 -11.71 0.27
N PRO A 220 2.98 -12.45 1.05
CA PRO A 220 1.52 -12.45 0.93
C PRO A 220 0.89 -11.05 0.92
N VAL A 221 1.31 -10.13 1.80
CA VAL A 221 0.83 -8.74 1.83
C VAL A 221 1.04 -8.05 0.49
N THR A 222 2.21 -8.25 -0.13
CA THR A 222 2.53 -7.59 -1.41
C THR A 222 1.75 -8.21 -2.56
N VAL A 223 1.62 -9.54 -2.60
CA VAL A 223 0.81 -10.25 -3.60
C VAL A 223 -0.66 -9.80 -3.53
N ILE A 224 -1.23 -9.72 -2.33
CA ILE A 224 -2.62 -9.31 -2.11
C ILE A 224 -2.85 -7.86 -2.55
N GLN A 225 -2.01 -6.93 -2.09
CA GLN A 225 -2.15 -5.52 -2.44
C GLN A 225 -1.99 -5.29 -3.93
N GLU A 226 -1.06 -5.95 -4.59
CA GLU A 226 -0.82 -5.82 -6.02
C GLU A 226 -1.98 -6.41 -6.84
N CYS A 227 -2.49 -7.59 -6.46
CA CYS A 227 -3.66 -8.17 -7.11
C CYS A 227 -4.91 -7.28 -6.96
N MET A 228 -5.11 -6.69 -5.78
CA MET A 228 -6.21 -5.74 -5.59
C MET A 228 -5.99 -4.45 -6.38
N ARG A 229 -4.76 -3.95 -6.49
CA ARG A 229 -4.45 -2.78 -7.32
C ARG A 229 -4.75 -3.04 -8.81
N LEU A 230 -4.37 -4.20 -9.32
CA LEU A 230 -4.50 -4.55 -10.75
C LEU A 230 -5.91 -5.00 -11.14
N TYR A 231 -6.58 -5.75 -10.27
CA TYR A 231 -7.79 -6.50 -10.65
C TYR A 231 -9.04 -6.10 -9.89
N ALA A 232 -8.95 -5.29 -8.83
CA ALA A 232 -10.16 -4.81 -8.17
C ALA A 232 -11.05 -4.02 -9.12
N HIS A 233 -12.34 -4.00 -8.82
CA HIS A 233 -13.29 -3.22 -9.61
C HIS A 233 -12.98 -1.72 -9.47
N ASP A 234 -13.07 -0.98 -10.57
CA ASP A 234 -12.97 0.48 -10.52
C ASP A 234 -14.34 1.05 -10.19
N GLN A 235 -14.47 1.62 -8.98
CA GLN A 235 -15.75 2.11 -8.47
C GLN A 235 -16.02 3.53 -8.98
N PRO A 236 -17.29 3.91 -9.21
CA PRO A 236 -17.64 5.29 -9.55
C PRO A 236 -17.16 6.29 -8.49
N GLU A 237 -17.29 5.92 -7.21
CA GLU A 237 -16.77 6.65 -6.04
C GLU A 237 -15.70 5.81 -5.35
N ARG A 238 -14.51 6.37 -5.17
CA ARG A 238 -13.35 5.79 -4.49
C ARG A 238 -13.41 6.16 -3.01
N LYS A 239 -14.00 5.27 -2.22
CA LYS A 239 -14.19 5.53 -0.78
C LYS A 239 -12.89 5.33 -0.02
N GLY A 240 -12.62 6.19 0.96
CA GLY A 240 -11.43 6.04 1.82
C GLY A 240 -11.37 4.69 2.56
N SER A 241 -12.51 4.01 2.76
CA SER A 241 -12.56 2.68 3.37
C SER A 241 -11.92 1.59 2.52
N GLU A 242 -11.81 1.77 1.20
CA GLU A 242 -11.20 0.76 0.31
C GLU A 242 -9.75 0.44 0.70
N LEU A 243 -9.01 1.43 1.21
CA LEU A 243 -7.65 1.23 1.72
C LEU A 243 -7.64 0.30 2.95
N ASN A 244 -8.60 0.51 3.86
CA ASN A 244 -8.74 -0.32 5.05
C ASN A 244 -9.20 -1.74 4.71
N ASP A 245 -10.08 -1.89 3.72
CA ASP A 245 -10.57 -3.20 3.27
C ASP A 245 -9.43 -4.03 2.67
N VAL A 246 -8.52 -3.40 1.90
CA VAL A 246 -7.31 -4.06 1.38
C VAL A 246 -6.35 -4.43 2.52
N HIS A 247 -6.16 -3.56 3.52
CA HIS A 247 -5.34 -3.89 4.68
C HIS A 247 -5.92 -5.06 5.49
N LEU A 248 -7.24 -5.10 5.69
CA LEU A 248 -7.92 -6.23 6.32
C LEU A 248 -7.76 -7.51 5.51
N LEU A 249 -7.90 -7.43 4.19
CA LEU A 249 -7.73 -8.58 3.30
C LEU A 249 -6.31 -9.17 3.36
N CYS A 250 -5.28 -8.37 3.68
CA CYS A 250 -3.93 -8.88 3.90
C CYS A 250 -3.82 -9.82 5.11
N LEU A 251 -4.83 -9.86 5.98
CA LEU A 251 -4.90 -10.81 7.11
C LEU A 251 -5.53 -12.15 6.71
N ALA A 252 -6.17 -12.23 5.54
CA ALA A 252 -6.86 -13.43 5.10
C ALA A 252 -6.00 -14.70 5.02
N PRO A 253 -4.70 -14.66 4.67
CA PRO A 253 -3.84 -15.85 4.72
C PRO A 253 -3.70 -16.46 6.11
N TYR A 254 -3.97 -15.68 7.16
CA TYR A 254 -3.76 -16.05 8.56
C TYR A 254 -5.07 -16.36 9.29
N ALA A 255 -6.20 -16.41 8.58
CA ALA A 255 -7.51 -16.69 9.13
C ALA A 255 -8.20 -17.81 8.35
N ASP A 256 -8.99 -18.64 9.04
CA ASP A 256 -9.76 -19.71 8.38
C ASP A 256 -10.84 -19.15 7.46
N VAL A 257 -11.45 -18.01 7.83
CA VAL A 257 -12.44 -17.29 7.03
C VAL A 257 -12.27 -15.80 7.23
N THR A 258 -12.28 -15.02 6.14
CA THR A 258 -12.29 -13.55 6.17
C THR A 258 -13.60 -13.01 5.63
N TYR A 259 -14.30 -12.20 6.43
CA TYR A 259 -15.53 -11.55 6.02
C TYR A 259 -15.24 -10.12 5.54
N VAL A 260 -15.71 -9.81 4.33
CA VAL A 260 -15.58 -8.49 3.70
C VAL A 260 -16.92 -8.00 3.19
N ASP A 261 -17.01 -6.72 2.84
CA ASP A 261 -18.20 -6.17 2.21
C ASP A 261 -18.40 -6.72 0.78
N LYS A 262 -19.60 -6.52 0.23
CA LYS A 262 -19.96 -7.01 -1.11
C LYS A 262 -18.99 -6.56 -2.20
N ARG A 263 -18.50 -5.32 -2.17
CA ARG A 263 -17.64 -4.76 -3.23
C ARG A 263 -16.24 -5.36 -3.18
N THR A 264 -15.69 -5.52 -1.98
CA THR A 264 -14.42 -6.19 -1.78
C THR A 264 -14.50 -7.66 -2.19
N LEU A 265 -15.58 -8.37 -1.86
CA LEU A 265 -15.78 -9.76 -2.28
C LEU A 265 -15.76 -9.94 -3.80
N GLU A 266 -16.46 -9.09 -4.56
CA GLU A 266 -16.44 -9.14 -6.03
C GLU A 266 -15.04 -8.84 -6.61
N SER A 267 -14.31 -7.91 -6.01
CA SER A 267 -12.93 -7.61 -6.39
C SER A 267 -12.00 -8.78 -6.13
N VAL A 268 -12.16 -9.46 -4.98
CA VAL A 268 -11.44 -10.70 -4.64
C VAL A 268 -11.74 -11.78 -5.66
N ARG A 269 -13.01 -12.04 -6.00
CA ARG A 269 -13.39 -13.05 -7.00
C ARG A 269 -12.72 -12.81 -8.35
N ARG A 270 -12.68 -11.55 -8.80
CA ARG A 270 -11.99 -11.17 -10.04
C ARG A 270 -10.48 -11.42 -9.96
N ALA A 271 -9.85 -11.03 -8.85
CA ALA A 271 -8.43 -11.23 -8.62
C ALA A 271 -8.05 -12.72 -8.56
N LYS A 272 -8.85 -13.56 -7.91
CA LYS A 272 -8.67 -15.03 -7.88
C LYS A 272 -8.61 -15.64 -9.29
N GLY A 273 -9.47 -15.17 -10.19
CA GLY A 273 -9.47 -15.62 -11.58
C GLY A 273 -8.26 -15.14 -12.42
N LYS A 274 -7.39 -14.28 -11.87
CA LYS A 274 -6.23 -13.70 -12.56
C LYS A 274 -4.88 -14.09 -11.96
N ASN A 275 -4.85 -14.54 -10.70
CA ASN A 275 -3.61 -14.91 -10.02
C ASN A 275 -3.84 -16.11 -9.09
N ALA A 276 -3.17 -17.23 -9.38
CA ALA A 276 -3.32 -18.48 -8.63
C ALA A 276 -2.79 -18.38 -7.19
N VAL A 277 -1.61 -17.77 -7.00
CA VAL A 277 -1.02 -17.56 -5.66
C VAL A 277 -1.96 -16.72 -4.79
N PHE A 278 -2.55 -15.67 -5.35
CA PHE A 278 -3.59 -14.89 -4.66
C PHE A 278 -4.79 -15.75 -4.27
N ALA A 279 -5.28 -16.60 -5.18
CA ALA A 279 -6.43 -17.45 -4.92
C ALA A 279 -6.21 -18.42 -3.74
N GLU A 280 -5.00 -18.98 -3.65
CA GLU A 280 -4.57 -19.86 -2.56
C GLU A 280 -4.34 -19.09 -1.24
N LEU A 281 -3.78 -17.88 -1.31
CA LEU A 281 -3.58 -17.03 -0.13
C LEU A 281 -4.88 -16.54 0.51
N VAL A 282 -5.94 -16.35 -0.28
CA VAL A 282 -7.23 -15.81 0.20
C VAL A 282 -8.38 -16.80 0.01
N GLU A 283 -8.11 -18.09 0.26
CA GLU A 283 -9.00 -19.20 -0.07
C GLU A 283 -10.46 -19.00 0.40
N HIS A 284 -10.65 -18.63 1.66
CA HIS A 284 -11.97 -18.53 2.28
C HIS A 284 -12.36 -17.08 2.58
N VAL A 285 -12.94 -16.39 1.60
CA VAL A 285 -13.47 -15.02 1.76
C VAL A 285 -14.98 -15.01 1.58
N GLY A 286 -15.69 -14.60 2.62
CA GLY A 286 -17.14 -14.53 2.69
C GLY A 286 -17.67 -13.10 2.77
N LYS A 287 -19.00 -12.98 2.71
CA LYS A 287 -19.72 -11.74 3.06
C LYS A 287 -20.47 -11.95 4.37
N ALA A 288 -20.54 -10.92 5.19
CA ALA A 288 -21.45 -10.84 6.32
C ALA A 288 -22.08 -9.45 6.34
N GLY A 289 -23.40 -9.38 6.52
CA GLY A 289 -24.14 -8.13 6.66
C GLY A 289 -24.04 -7.52 8.06
N SER A 290 -23.63 -8.31 9.05
CA SER A 290 -23.59 -7.92 10.46
C SER A 290 -22.61 -8.78 11.27
N TYR A 291 -22.14 -8.26 12.41
CA TYR A 291 -21.31 -9.03 13.36
C TYR A 291 -22.04 -10.26 13.91
N SER A 292 -23.37 -10.20 14.05
CA SER A 292 -24.19 -11.34 14.47
C SER A 292 -24.14 -12.51 13.49
N GLU A 293 -24.09 -12.24 12.18
CA GLU A 293 -23.92 -13.29 11.16
C GLU A 293 -22.56 -13.98 11.27
N ILE A 294 -21.50 -13.21 11.57
CA ILE A 294 -20.15 -13.77 11.79
C ILE A 294 -20.16 -14.68 13.02
N LEU A 295 -20.72 -14.20 14.14
CA LEU A 295 -20.82 -14.99 15.38
C LEU A 295 -21.60 -16.28 15.20
N ALA A 296 -22.74 -16.25 14.49
CA ALA A 296 -23.52 -17.44 14.19
C ALA A 296 -22.72 -18.48 13.39
N THR A 297 -21.85 -18.02 12.49
CA THR A 297 -21.01 -18.92 11.68
C THR A 297 -19.87 -19.54 12.51
N LEU A 298 -19.31 -18.79 13.45
CA LEU A 298 -18.28 -19.28 14.37
C LEU A 298 -18.81 -20.33 15.35
N THR A 299 -20.10 -20.29 15.69
CA THR A 299 -20.74 -21.30 16.57
C THR A 299 -21.12 -22.60 15.84
N THR A 300 -21.00 -22.64 14.51
CA THR A 300 -21.32 -23.80 13.67
C THR A 300 -20.08 -24.50 13.08
N LEU A 301 -18.89 -23.95 13.34
CA LEU A 301 -17.58 -24.56 13.05
C LEU A 301 -17.15 -25.45 14.22
#